data_AF-A0A918I1K4-F1
#
_entry.id   AF-A0A918I1K4-F1
#
_cell.length_a   1.000
_cell.length_b   1.000
_cell.length_c   1.000
_cell.angle_alpha   90.00
_cell.angle_beta   90.00
_cell.angle_gamma   90.00
#
_symmetry.space_group_name_H-M   'P 1'
#
loop_
_entity.id
_entity.type
_entity.pdbx_description
1 polymer ?
#
loop_
_entity_poly.entity_id
_entity_poly.type
_entity_poly.pdbx_seq_one_letter_code
_entity_poly.pdbx_strand_id
1 'polypeptide(L)' 'MSTQYCFRYLRTSAGTTVRTMAPDSEPHLTDEEYFDKNPVIREIMERWAAEGREKDA' A
#
# COMPACT_ATOMS: atom_id res chain seq x y z
N MET A 1 16.67 -18.92 -3.58
CA MET A 1 16.15 -18.35 -2.32
C MET A 1 14.69 -17.99 -2.55
N SER A 2 13.76 -18.50 -1.74
CA SER A 2 12.35 -18.10 -1.83
C SER A 2 12.18 -16.72 -1.19
N THR A 3 11.62 -15.76 -1.93
CA THR A 3 11.23 -14.47 -1.36
C THR A 3 10.08 -14.73 -0.39
N GLN A 4 10.31 -14.50 0.90
CA GLN A 4 9.25 -14.54 1.91
C GLN A 4 8.41 -13.27 1.78
N TYR A 5 7.10 -13.38 2.00
CA TYR A 5 6.16 -12.28 1.94
C TYR A 5 5.45 -12.14 3.29
N CYS A 6 5.20 -10.91 3.71
CA CYS A 6 4.46 -10.58 4.91
C CYS A 6 3.28 -9.64 4.59
N PHE A 7 2.29 -9.61 5.49
CA PHE A 7 1.21 -8.64 5.37
C PHE A 7 1.68 -7.28 5.87
N ARG A 8 1.46 -6.25 5.04
CA ARG A 8 1.73 -4.85 5.36
C ARG A 8 0.43 -4.06 5.32
N TYR A 9 0.26 -3.16 6.27
CA TYR A 9 -0.84 -2.21 6.31
C TYR A 9 -0.30 -0.86 5.86
N LEU A 10 -0.85 -0.33 4.78
CA LEU A 10 -0.45 0.93 4.19
C LEU A 10 -1.59 1.93 4.37
N ARG A 11 -1.26 3.16 4.78
CA ARG A 11 -2.27 4.23 4.92
C ARG A 11 -2.19 5.17 3.72
N THR A 12 -3.33 5.39 3.06
CA THR A 12 -3.43 6.37 1.98
C THR A 12 -3.55 7.79 2.52
N SER A 13 -3.28 8.78 1.67
CA SER A 13 -3.51 10.21 1.96
C SER A 13 -4.96 10.53 2.30
N ALA A 14 -5.90 9.71 1.84
CA ALA A 14 -7.32 9.76 2.16
C ALA A 14 -7.67 9.27 3.59
N GLY A 15 -6.70 8.70 4.31
CA GLY A 15 -6.91 8.10 5.62
C GLY A 15 -7.42 6.65 5.57
N THR A 16 -7.53 6.05 4.39
CA THR A 16 -7.92 4.65 4.20
C THR A 16 -6.73 3.72 4.47
N THR A 17 -6.95 2.65 5.24
CA THR A 17 -5.93 1.61 5.46
C THR A 17 -6.16 0.45 4.50
N VAL A 18 -5.15 0.10 3.71
CA VAL A 18 -5.18 -1.07 2.81
C VAL A 18 -4.21 -2.11 3.31
N ARG A 19 -4.63 -3.38 3.32
CA ARG A 19 -3.77 -4.52 3.62
C ARG A 19 -3.22 -5.08 2.31
N THR A 20 -1.90 -5.14 2.17
CA THR A 20 -1.19 -5.71 1.01
C THR A 20 -0.20 -6.79 1.45
N MET A 21 0.30 -7.58 0.50
CA MET A 21 1.47 -8.44 0.71
C MET A 21 2.72 -7.74 0.19
N ALA A 22 3.75 -7.66 1.02
CA ALA A 22 5.04 -7.08 0.67
C ALA A 22 6.17 -8.09 0.89
N PRO A 23 7.30 -8.00 0.16
CA PRO A 23 8.47 -8.80 0.46
C PRO A 23 8.97 -8.54 1.88
N ASP A 24 9.32 -9.60 2.61
CA ASP A 24 9.81 -9.52 4.00
C ASP A 24 11.22 -8.90 4.12
N SER A 25 11.82 -8.52 2.99
CA SER A 25 13.05 -7.72 2.95
C SER A 25 12.80 -6.23 3.20
N GLU A 26 11.54 -5.79 3.29
CA GLU A 26 11.17 -4.37 3.41
C GLU A 26 10.45 -3.95 4.72
N PRO A 27 10.57 -4.66 5.87
CA PRO A 27 9.76 -4.39 7.05
C PRO A 27 10.11 -3.06 7.73
N HIS A 28 11.29 -2.50 7.44
CA HIS A 28 11.79 -1.26 8.04
C HIS A 28 11.47 0.00 7.23
N LEU A 29 10.94 -0.13 6.01
CA LEU A 29 10.57 1.03 5.22
C LEU A 29 9.35 1.71 5.86
N THR A 30 9.36 3.03 5.91
CA THR A 30 8.14 3.83 6.07
C THR A 30 7.22 3.63 4.87
N ASP A 31 5.96 4.05 4.99
CA ASP A 31 5.00 3.93 3.88
C ASP A 31 5.44 4.75 2.66
N GLU A 32 6.01 5.94 2.86
CA GLU A 32 6.54 6.77 1.77
C GLU A 32 7.72 6.10 1.06
N GLU A 33 8.68 5.56 1.81
CA GLU A 33 9.82 4.84 1.22
C GLU A 33 9.37 3.57 0.48
N TYR A 34 8.35 2.90 1.00
CA TYR A 34 7.76 1.73 0.33
C TYR A 34 7.08 2.12 -0.99
N PHE A 35 6.35 3.23 -1.00
CA PHE A 35 5.71 3.74 -2.21
C PHE A 35 6.70 4.27 -3.24
N ASP A 36 7.79 4.91 -2.80
CA ASP A 36 8.82 5.39 -3.71
C ASP A 36 9.54 4.22 -4.42
N LYS A 37 9.70 3.09 -3.73
CA LYS A 37 10.16 1.84 -4.36
C LYS A 37 9.13 1.16 -5.23
N ASN A 38 7.84 1.28 -4.87
CA ASN A 38 6.73 0.58 -5.51
C ASN A 38 5.65 1.57 -5.98
N PRO A 39 5.94 2.46 -6.96
CA PRO A 39 5.04 3.54 -7.35
C PRO A 39 3.70 3.04 -7.90
N VAL A 40 3.67 1.86 -8.53
CA VAL A 40 2.43 1.22 -9.01
C VAL A 40 1.50 0.88 -7.86
N ILE A 41 2.03 0.51 -6.68
CA ILE A 41 1.20 0.24 -5.50
C ILE A 41 0.58 1.53 -4.99
N ARG A 42 1.32 2.66 -4.99
CA ARG A 42 0.79 3.99 -4.64
C ARG A 42 -0.39 4.34 -5.56
N GLU A 43 -0.22 4.20 -6.87
CA GLU A 43 -1.26 4.51 -7.86
C GLU A 43 -2.54 3.67 -7.66
N ILE A 44 -2.40 2.34 -7.52
CA ILE A 44 -3.53 1.44 -7.32
C ILE A 44 -4.28 1.79 -6.02
N MET A 45 -3.53 2.05 -4.94
CA MET A 45 -4.12 2.37 -3.65
C MET A 45 -4.85 3.71 -3.65
N GLU A 46 -4.29 4.74 -4.27
CA GLU A 46 -4.95 6.04 -4.39
C GLU A 46 -6.20 5.97 -5.26
N ARG A 47 -6.16 5.20 -6.34
CA ARG A 47 -7.33 4.95 -7.18
C ARG A 47 -8.45 4.26 -6.39
N TRP A 48 -8.13 3.20 -5.64
CA TRP A 48 -9.13 2.52 -4.79
C TRP A 48 -9.67 3.42 -3.68
N ALA A 49 -8.84 4.27 -3.08
CA ALA A 49 -9.29 5.23 -2.09
C ALA A 49 -10.20 6.33 -2.68
N ALA A 50 -10.03 6.66 -3.96
CA ALA A 50 -10.94 7.54 -4.69
C ALA A 50 -12.26 6.83 -5.03
N GLU A 51 -12.21 5.63 -5.61
CA GLU A 51 -13.38 4.82 -5.99
C GLU A 51 -14.24 4.42 -4.77
N GLY A 52 -13.61 4.13 -3.64
CA GLY A 52 -14.31 3.80 -2.39
C GLY A 52 -15.16 4.96 -1.86
N ARG A 53 -14.68 6.20 -2.01
CA ARG A 53 -15.43 7.40 -1.59
C ARG A 53 -16.60 7.74 -2.49
N GLU A 54 -16.55 7.34 -3.76
CA GLU A 54 -17.63 7.57 -4.72
C GLU A 54 -18.82 6.63 -4.49
N LYS A 55 -18.63 5.49 -3.82
CA LYS A 55 -19.72 4.56 -3.47
C LYS A 55 -20.46 4.91 -2.18
N ASP A 56 -19.84 5.71 -1.31
CA ASP A 56 -20.40 6.14 -0.03
C ASP A 56 -21.07 7.54 -0.10
N ALA A 57 -21.05 8.20 -1.27
CA ALA A 57 -21.65 9.51 -1.55
C ALA A 57 -22.96 9.38 -2.34
#